data_AF-A0A8T7EWV6-F1
#
_entry.id   AF-A0A8T7EWV6-F1
#
_cell.length_a   1.000
_cell.length_b   1.000
_cell.length_c   1.000
_cell.angle_alpha   90.00
_cell.angle_beta   90.00
_cell.angle_gamma   90.00
#
_symmetry.space_group_name_H-M   'P 1'
#
loop_
_entity.id
_entity.type
_entity.pdbx_description
1 polymer ?
#
loop_
_entity_poly.entity_id
_entity_poly.type
_entity_poly.pdbx_seq_one_letter_code
_entity_poly.pdbx_strand_id
1 'polypeptide(L)' 'MRQGVRICNDQLARNAEDTAYRIVGPAPGGVYDTLGTDVWALHEGYAGVTPIHLDMTHHQFMAELAAWNILVD' A
#
# COMPACT_ATOMS: atom_id res chain seq x y z
N MET A 1 -1.08 13.57 10.76
CA MET A 1 -0.45 12.90 9.61
C MET A 1 -1.13 11.55 9.41
N ARG A 2 -1.20 11.04 8.18
CA ARG A 2 -1.73 9.71 7.83
C ARG A 2 -0.75 8.96 6.92
N GLN A 3 -0.96 7.66 6.76
CA GLN A 3 -0.17 6.85 5.81
C GLN A 3 -0.39 7.34 4.37
N GLY A 4 0.70 7.55 3.65
CA GLY A 4 0.74 7.91 2.24
C GLY A 4 0.72 6.70 1.31
N VAL A 5 0.61 6.96 0.02
CA VAL A 5 0.59 5.92 -1.03
C VAL A 5 1.98 5.77 -1.63
N ARG A 6 2.48 4.54 -1.64
CA ARG A 6 3.69 4.15 -2.38
C ARG A 6 3.32 3.68 -3.79
N ILE A 7 4.18 3.98 -4.74
CA ILE A 7 4.09 3.45 -6.11
C ILE A 7 5.18 2.38 -6.23
N CYS A 8 4.76 1.13 -6.12
CA CYS A 8 5.63 -0.03 -6.26
C CYS A 8 5.64 -0.49 -7.71
N ASN A 9 6.79 -0.33 -8.38
CA ASN A 9 7.00 -0.72 -9.77
C ASN A 9 7.63 -2.11 -9.84
N ASP A 10 7.09 -3.04 -9.06
CA ASP A 10 7.60 -4.40 -8.98
C ASP A 10 7.46 -5.10 -10.34
N GLN A 11 8.50 -5.84 -10.70
CA GLN A 11 8.63 -6.58 -11.94
C GLN A 11 8.98 -8.02 -11.61
N LEU A 12 8.58 -8.92 -12.49
CA LEU A 12 8.91 -10.33 -12.35
C LEU A 12 10.08 -10.67 -13.29
N ALA A 13 11.22 -11.04 -12.71
CA ALA A 13 12.36 -11.54 -13.47
C ALA A 13 12.48 -13.06 -13.33
N ARG A 14 12.93 -13.70 -14.41
CA ARG A 14 13.30 -15.12 -14.42
C ARG A 14 14.81 -15.26 -14.38
N ASN A 15 15.30 -16.33 -13.78
CA ASN A 15 16.71 -16.70 -13.94
C ASN A 15 16.96 -17.26 -15.36
N ALA A 16 18.24 -17.34 -15.73
CA ALA A 16 18.65 -17.81 -17.06
C ALA A 16 18.20 -19.25 -17.35
N GLU A 17 18.10 -20.08 -16.31
CA GLU A 17 17.69 -21.48 -16.41
C GLU A 17 16.16 -21.69 -16.45
N ASP A 18 15.36 -20.62 -16.36
CA ASP A 18 13.88 -20.66 -16.31
C ASP A 18 13.29 -21.57 -15.20
N THR A 19 14.04 -21.73 -14.10
CA THR A 19 13.65 -22.56 -12.94
C THR A 19 13.13 -21.75 -11.76
N ALA A 20 13.34 -20.43 -11.76
CA ALA A 20 12.99 -19.57 -10.64
C ALA A 20 12.55 -18.18 -11.10
N TYR A 21 11.64 -17.60 -10.30
CA TYR A 21 11.16 -16.24 -10.45
C TYR A 21 11.57 -15.40 -9.25
N ARG A 22 11.84 -14.11 -9.49
CA ARG A 22 12.16 -13.13 -8.45
C ARG A 22 11.38 -11.85 -8.70
N ILE A 23 10.87 -11.25 -7.63
CA ILE A 23 10.38 -9.88 -7.64
C ILE A 23 11.61 -8.97 -7.68
N VAL A 24 11.68 -8.14 -8.70
CA VAL A 24 12.72 -7.12 -8.92
C VAL A 24 12.05 -5.79 -9.25
N GLY A 25 12.81 -4.75 -9.53
CA GLY A 25 12.27 -3.46 -9.94
C GLY A 25 13.13 -2.31 -9.43
N PRO A 26 12.86 -1.08 -9.90
CA PRO A 26 13.48 0.11 -9.35
C PRO A 26 13.00 0.36 -7.91
N ALA A 27 13.70 1.26 -7.20
CA ALA A 27 13.24 1.72 -5.89
C ALA A 27 11.81 2.28 -5.97
N PRO A 28 10.97 2.04 -4.96
CA PRO A 28 9.59 2.50 -4.97
C PRO A 28 9.53 4.03 -4.94
N GLY A 29 8.56 4.58 -5.67
CA GLY A 29 8.18 5.98 -5.58
C GLY A 29 7.04 6.21 -4.59
N GLY A 30 6.47 7.40 -4.61
CA GLY A 30 5.29 7.74 -3.82
C GLY A 30 4.55 8.95 -4.38
N VAL A 31 3.32 9.15 -3.92
CA VAL A 31 2.55 10.35 -4.21
C VAL A 31 3.00 11.46 -3.24
N TYR A 32 3.94 12.30 -3.70
CA TYR A 32 4.64 13.26 -2.85
C TYR A 32 3.92 14.58 -2.63
N ASP A 33 2.86 14.89 -3.38
CA ASP A 33 2.13 16.17 -3.36
C ASP A 33 0.95 16.19 -2.38
N THR A 34 0.63 15.04 -1.77
CA THR A 34 -0.53 14.92 -0.89
C THR A 34 -0.18 15.36 0.54
N LEU A 35 -0.43 16.64 0.82
CA LEU A 35 -0.23 17.26 2.13
C LEU A 35 -0.83 16.42 3.27
N GLY A 36 -0.08 16.28 4.37
CA GLY A 36 -0.50 15.55 5.57
C GLY A 36 -0.24 14.05 5.54
N THR A 37 0.36 13.53 4.46
CA THR A 37 0.90 12.16 4.42
C THR A 37 2.32 12.09 4.97
N ASP A 38 2.73 10.92 5.45
CA ASP A 38 4.12 10.65 5.83
C ASP A 38 5.10 10.81 4.66
N VAL A 39 4.73 10.34 3.47
CA VAL A 39 5.52 10.47 2.24
C VAL A 39 5.75 11.93 1.85
N TRP A 40 4.71 12.79 1.90
CA TRP A 40 4.86 14.23 1.66
C TRP A 40 5.80 14.88 2.69
N ALA A 41 5.64 14.58 3.98
CA ALA A 41 6.44 15.23 5.02
C ALA A 41 7.93 14.92 4.91
N LEU A 42 8.28 13.66 4.58
CA LEU A 42 9.66 13.28 4.33
C LEU A 42 10.23 13.96 3.08
N HIS A 43 9.43 14.09 2.01
CA HIS A 43 9.82 14.80 0.79
C HIS A 43 10.14 16.29 1.05
N GLU A 44 9.38 16.92 1.95
CA GLU A 44 9.57 18.33 2.36
C GLU A 44 10.60 18.52 3.49
N GLY A 45 11.27 17.46 3.94
CA GLY A 45 12.35 17.53 4.94
C GLY A 45 11.90 17.56 6.41
N TYR A 46 10.66 17.19 6.70
CA TYR A 46 10.14 17.05 8.07
C TYR A 46 10.27 15.61 8.59
N ALA A 47 10.36 15.47 9.91
CA ALA A 47 10.12 14.18 10.55
C ALA A 47 8.62 13.84 10.51
N GLY A 48 8.28 12.58 10.21
CA GLY A 48 6.90 12.09 10.15
C GLY A 48 6.57 11.10 11.26
N VAL A 49 5.43 11.29 11.93
CA VAL A 49 4.87 10.37 12.92
C VAL A 49 3.42 10.07 12.55
N THR A 50 3.16 8.83 12.15
CA THR A 50 1.83 8.33 11.81
C THR A 50 1.41 7.30 12.86
N PRO A 51 0.37 7.58 13.69
CA PRO A 51 -0.25 6.56 14.52
C PRO A 51 -0.84 5.47 13.63
N ILE A 52 -0.53 4.21 13.93
CA ILE A 52 -1.05 3.06 13.19
C ILE A 52 -2.09 2.32 14.03
N HIS A 53 -3.17 1.90 13.38
CA HIS A 53 -4.11 0.96 13.98
C HIS A 53 -3.59 -0.47 13.78
N LEU A 54 -3.75 -1.32 14.79
CA LEU A 54 -3.49 -2.76 14.67
C LEU A 54 -4.77 -3.54 14.31
N ASP A 55 -5.93 -2.94 14.52
CA ASP A 55 -7.19 -3.46 14.01
C ASP A 55 -7.29 -3.15 12.51
N MET A 56 -7.27 -4.20 11.69
CA MET A 56 -7.36 -4.12 10.22
C MET A 56 -8.81 -4.17 9.71
N THR A 57 -9.79 -4.22 10.60
CA THR A 57 -11.20 -4.28 10.22
C THR A 57 -11.63 -2.95 9.60
N HIS A 58 -12.12 -2.99 8.36
CA HIS A 58 -12.72 -1.83 7.72
C HIS A 58 -14.16 -1.64 8.20
N HIS A 59 -14.34 -1.20 9.45
CA HIS A 59 -15.64 -1.12 10.15
C HIS A 59 -16.74 -0.41 9.36
N GLN A 60 -16.39 0.65 8.62
CA GLN A 60 -17.34 1.43 7.82
C GLN A 60 -17.95 0.64 6.65
N PHE A 61 -17.22 -0.36 6.15
CA PHE A 61 -17.65 -1.18 5.02
C PHE A 61 -18.49 -2.40 5.43
N MET A 62 -18.57 -2.71 6.74
CA MET A 62 -19.23 -3.93 7.22
C MET A 62 -20.73 -3.97 6.87
N ALA A 63 -21.43 -2.83 7.00
CA ALA A 63 -22.86 -2.76 6.67
C ALA A 63 -23.12 -2.97 5.16
N GLU A 64 -22.24 -2.43 4.31
CA GLU A 64 -22.31 -2.60 2.87
C GLU A 64 -22.05 -4.07 2.48
N LEU A 65 -20.98 -4.66 3.03
CA LEU A 65 -20.65 -6.05 2.79
C LEU A 65 -21.77 -7.00 3.23
N ALA A 66 -22.42 -6.73 4.37
CA ALA A 66 -23.56 -7.53 4.84
C ALA A 66 -24.79 -7.43 3.93
N ALA A 67 -24.93 -6.33 3.18
CA ALA A 67 -25.99 -6.16 2.20
C ALA A 67 -25.68 -6.83 0.85
N TRP A 68 -24.43 -7.26 0.62
CA TRP A 68 -24.11 -8.10 -0.53
C TRP A 68 -24.77 -9.45 -0.28
N ASN A 69 -25.75 -9.82 -1.11
CA ASN A 69 -26.47 -11.09 -1.02
C ASN A 69 -25.57 -12.26 -1.48
N ILE A 70 -24.45 -12.46 -0.78
CA ILE A 70 -23.46 -13.50 -1.07
C ILE A 70 -24.03 -14.80 -0.50
N LEU A 71 -24.71 -15.56 -1.36
CA LEU A 71 -25.04 -16.95 -1.05
C LEU A 71 -23.76 -17.77 -1.18
N VAL A 72 -23.50 -18.60 -0.18
CA VAL A 72 -22.43 -19.61 -0.23
C VAL A 72 -23.13 -20.92 -0.57
N ASP A 73 -22.84 -21.48 -1.74
CA ASP A 73 -23.29 -22.82 -2.16
C ASP A 73 -22.65 -23.93 -1.32
#